data_AF-A0A7G7CRR6-F1
#
_entry.id   AF-A0A7G7CRR6-F1
#
_cell.length_a   1.000
_cell.length_b   1.000
_cell.length_c   1.000
_cell.angle_alpha   90.00
_cell.angle_beta   90.00
_cell.angle_gamma   90.00
#
_symmetry.space_group_name_H-M   'P 1'
#
loop_
_entity.id
_entity.type
_entity.pdbx_description
1 polymer ?
#
loop_
_entity_poly.entity_id
_entity_poly.type
_entity_poly.pdbx_seq_one_letter_code
_entity_poly.pdbx_strand_id
1 'polypeptide(L)'
;MTETVEVPRALIEAGDIEAIKKLLPGPTGLLGRWATHPVLGRVMCVHDSLQSNGLVPVALVSGGENFTADLDYHELTFDPVELGTEQDFREAPEGTVVAAPSVNAYQKVFADDWESLNDTLTAKEMASSRPWQVLRWGGKRR
;
A
#
# COMPACT_ATOMS: atom_id res chain seq x y z
N MET A 1 -8.67 11.72 15.45
CA MET A 1 -10.01 12.34 15.47
C MET A 1 -10.84 11.60 14.44
N THR A 2 -12.03 11.13 14.80
CA THR A 2 -12.98 10.55 13.84
C THR A 2 -13.82 11.68 13.24
N GLU A 3 -13.70 11.90 11.93
CA GLU A 3 -14.57 12.83 11.21
C GLU A 3 -15.90 12.13 10.89
N THR A 4 -17.01 12.79 11.21
CA THR A 4 -18.36 12.29 10.88
C THR A 4 -18.85 13.02 9.64
N VAL A 5 -19.28 12.25 8.63
CA VAL A 5 -19.86 12.77 7.39
C VAL A 5 -21.37 12.58 7.44
N GLU A 6 -22.13 13.65 7.21
CA GLU A 6 -23.57 13.55 7.04
C GLU A 6 -23.91 13.09 5.61
N VAL A 7 -24.59 11.95 5.49
CA VAL A 7 -25.05 11.41 4.20
C VAL A 7 -26.54 11.72 4.03
N PRO A 8 -26.96 12.45 2.97
CA PRO A 8 -28.37 12.71 2.70
C PRO A 8 -29.18 11.42 2.52
N ARG A 9 -30.31 11.32 3.23
CA ARG A 9 -31.21 10.14 3.17
C ARG A 9 -31.65 9.82 1.74
N ALA A 10 -31.86 10.83 0.90
CA ALA A 10 -32.24 10.66 -0.49
C ALA A 10 -31.20 9.87 -1.31
N LEU A 11 -29.90 10.03 -1.04
CA LEU A 11 -28.85 9.26 -1.72
C LEU A 11 -28.85 7.80 -1.26
N ILE A 12 -29.15 7.55 0.01
CA ILE A 12 -29.28 6.20 0.58
C ILE A 12 -30.48 5.50 -0.04
N GLU A 13 -31.63 6.16 -0.08
CA GLU A 13 -32.88 5.62 -0.65
C GLU A 13 -32.78 5.39 -2.16
N ALA A 14 -32.03 6.24 -2.88
CA ALA A 14 -31.75 6.07 -4.30
C ALA A 14 -30.69 5.00 -4.61
N GLY A 15 -29.93 4.54 -3.61
CA GLY A 15 -28.81 3.62 -3.81
C GLY A 15 -27.64 4.22 -4.60
N ASP A 16 -27.48 5.54 -4.60
CA ASP A 16 -26.44 6.25 -5.37
C ASP A 16 -25.08 6.18 -4.64
N ILE A 17 -24.43 5.02 -4.76
CA ILE A 17 -23.15 4.73 -4.11
C ILE A 17 -22.06 5.72 -4.53
N GLU A 18 -22.06 6.17 -5.79
CA GLU A 18 -21.05 7.09 -6.31
C GLU A 18 -21.21 8.50 -5.72
N ALA A 19 -22.45 8.98 -5.55
CA ALA A 19 -22.69 10.24 -4.84
C ALA A 19 -22.32 10.14 -3.35
N ILE A 20 -22.55 8.99 -2.71
CA ILE A 20 -22.16 8.77 -1.30
C ILE A 20 -20.64 8.78 -1.14
N LYS A 21 -19.89 8.09 -2.03
CA LYS A 21 -18.42 8.08 -2.00
C LYS A 21 -17.82 9.48 -2.08
N LYS A 22 -18.42 10.38 -2.87
CA LYS A 22 -17.98 11.79 -3.01
C LYS A 22 -18.14 12.62 -1.74
N LEU A 23 -18.95 12.18 -0.78
CA LEU A 23 -19.11 12.86 0.51
C LEU A 23 -18.04 12.44 1.52
N LEU A 24 -17.41 11.27 1.34
CA LEU A 24 -16.37 10.79 2.24
C LEU A 24 -15.09 11.59 2.02
N PRO A 25 -14.31 11.89 3.08
CA PRO A 25 -12.96 12.41 2.94
C PRO A 25 -12.18 11.52 1.97
N GLY A 26 -11.52 12.15 0.99
CA GLY A 26 -10.63 11.43 0.09
C GLY A 26 -9.53 10.72 0.89
N PRO A 27 -9.00 9.61 0.36
CA PRO A 27 -7.89 8.90 0.99
C PRO A 27 -6.71 9.86 1.25
N THR A 28 -6.12 9.75 2.44
CA THR A 28 -4.90 10.45 2.88
C THR A 28 -3.79 9.45 3.21
N GLY A 29 -2.56 9.91 3.44
CA GLY A 29 -1.42 9.02 3.69
C GLY A 29 -0.95 8.28 2.43
N LEU A 30 -1.19 8.87 1.26
CA LEU A 30 -0.80 8.28 -0.03
C LEU A 30 0.67 8.52 -0.37
N LEU A 31 1.32 9.53 0.20
CA LEU A 31 2.66 9.92 -0.22
C LEU A 31 3.65 8.76 -0.01
N GLY A 32 4.36 8.38 -1.08
CA GLY A 32 5.33 7.28 -1.06
C GLY A 32 4.70 5.88 -1.04
N ARG A 33 3.37 5.77 -1.05
CA ARG A 33 2.69 4.48 -1.19
C ARG A 33 2.92 3.91 -2.57
N TRP A 34 3.34 2.65 -2.60
CA TRP A 34 3.41 1.87 -3.83
C TRP A 34 2.06 1.23 -4.16
N ALA A 35 1.76 1.14 -5.45
CA ALA A 35 0.57 0.50 -5.97
C ALA A 35 0.86 -0.17 -7.33
N THR A 36 -0.08 -1.00 -7.76
CA THR A 36 -0.07 -1.63 -9.08
C THR A 36 -1.27 -1.12 -9.88
N HIS A 37 -0.99 -0.53 -11.04
CA HIS A 37 -1.97 -0.18 -12.06
C HIS A 37 -2.04 -1.30 -13.12
N PRO A 38 -3.23 -1.73 -13.58
CA PRO A 38 -3.38 -2.90 -14.46
C PRO A 38 -2.63 -2.80 -15.79
N VAL A 39 -2.45 -1.59 -16.33
CA VAL A 39 -1.77 -1.37 -17.63
C VAL A 39 -0.35 -0.86 -17.46
N LEU A 40 -0.10 -0.03 -16.44
CA LEU A 40 1.17 0.69 -16.28
C LEU A 40 2.13 -0.05 -15.34
N GLY A 41 1.65 -1.08 -14.65
CA GLY A 41 2.45 -1.84 -13.70
C GLY A 41 2.67 -1.07 -12.40
N ARG A 42 3.90 -1.11 -11.88
CA ARG A 42 4.25 -0.56 -10.58
C ARG A 42 4.38 0.96 -10.62
N VAL A 43 3.66 1.63 -9.73
CA VAL A 43 3.64 3.08 -9.60
C VAL A 43 3.81 3.46 -8.12
N MET A 44 4.28 4.68 -7.86
CA MET A 44 4.40 5.25 -6.53
C MET A 44 3.65 6.57 -6.45
N CYS A 45 2.80 6.73 -5.46
CA CYS A 45 2.07 7.97 -5.23
C CYS A 45 3.02 9.08 -4.77
N VAL A 46 2.93 10.26 -5.39
CA VAL A 46 3.82 11.40 -5.11
C VAL A 46 3.12 12.56 -4.41
N HIS A 47 1.85 12.35 -4.03
CA HIS A 47 1.07 13.27 -3.19
C HIS A 47 0.40 12.51 -2.05
N ASP A 48 0.07 13.22 -0.98
CA ASP A 48 -0.52 12.63 0.23
C ASP A 48 -2.02 12.34 0.12
N SER A 49 -2.71 13.03 -0.80
CA SER A 49 -4.16 12.94 -1.00
C SER A 49 -4.52 13.12 -2.47
N LEU A 50 -5.78 12.85 -2.81
CA LEU A 50 -6.33 13.12 -4.14
C LEU A 50 -6.21 14.60 -4.50
N GLN A 51 -5.96 14.89 -5.77
CA GLN A 51 -6.09 16.24 -6.31
C GLN A 51 -7.55 16.68 -6.36
N SER A 52 -7.80 17.97 -6.64
CA SER A 52 -9.15 18.53 -6.75
C SER A 52 -9.99 17.91 -7.88
N ASN A 53 -9.34 17.28 -8.87
CA ASN A 53 -9.98 16.50 -9.94
C ASN A 53 -10.30 15.04 -9.53
N GLY A 54 -9.98 14.63 -8.30
CA GLY A 54 -10.18 13.27 -7.79
C GLY A 54 -9.10 12.27 -8.18
N LEU A 55 -8.04 12.68 -8.89
CA LEU A 55 -6.97 11.80 -9.33
C LEU A 55 -5.79 11.76 -8.35
N VAL A 56 -5.03 10.68 -8.42
CA VAL A 56 -3.78 10.46 -7.66
C VAL A 56 -2.59 10.70 -8.58
N PRO A 57 -1.74 11.69 -8.28
CA PRO A 57 -0.46 11.84 -8.95
C PRO A 57 0.48 10.70 -8.57
N VAL A 58 1.03 10.02 -9.58
CA VAL A 58 1.98 8.93 -9.41
C VAL A 58 3.25 9.14 -10.23
N ALA A 59 4.35 8.54 -9.78
CA ALA A 59 5.57 8.34 -10.54
C ALA A 59 5.71 6.87 -10.92
N LEU A 60 6.27 6.62 -12.11
CA LEU A 60 6.57 5.28 -12.60
C LEU A 60 7.84 5.25 -13.43
N VAL A 61 8.43 4.06 -13.55
CA VAL A 61 9.55 3.79 -14.46
C VAL A 61 9.09 2.83 -15.53
N SER A 62 9.22 3.22 -16.79
CA SER A 62 8.90 2.37 -17.94
C SER A 62 10.02 2.49 -18.97
N GLY A 63 10.52 1.36 -19.47
CA GLY A 63 11.61 1.35 -20.46
C GLY A 63 12.93 1.98 -19.99
N GLY A 64 13.12 2.21 -18.68
CA GLY A 64 14.30 2.90 -18.13
C GLY A 64 14.14 4.42 -18.01
N GLU A 65 12.97 4.96 -18.38
CA GLU A 65 12.64 6.39 -18.27
C GLU A 65 11.65 6.63 -17.12
N ASN A 66 11.71 7.84 -16.55
CA ASN A 66 10.84 8.26 -15.45
C ASN A 66 9.66 9.06 -16.00
N PHE A 67 8.45 8.71 -15.56
CA PHE A 67 7.22 9.39 -15.94
C PHE A 67 6.39 9.76 -14.71
N THR A 68 5.52 10.75 -14.89
CA THR A 68 4.47 11.10 -13.94
C THR A 68 3.11 11.00 -14.64
N ALA A 69 2.09 10.53 -13.93
CA ALA A 69 0.71 10.45 -14.43
C ALA A 69 -0.28 10.75 -13.30
N ASP A 70 -1.47 11.24 -13.65
CA ASP A 70 -2.60 11.34 -12.74
C ASP A 70 -3.54 10.17 -13.04
N LEU A 71 -3.76 9.30 -12.05
CA LEU A 71 -4.54 8.06 -12.20
C LEU A 71 -5.78 8.06 -11.29
N ASP A 72 -6.82 7.31 -11.68
CA ASP A 72 -7.96 7.09 -10.79
C ASP A 72 -7.51 6.21 -9.61
N TYR A 73 -7.78 6.69 -8.38
CA TYR A 73 -7.48 5.96 -7.15
C TYR A 73 -8.05 4.54 -7.15
N HIS A 74 -9.23 4.35 -7.74
CA HIS A 74 -9.92 3.07 -7.74
C HIS A 74 -9.36 2.06 -8.76
N GLU A 75 -8.51 2.50 -9.68
CA GLU A 75 -7.77 1.63 -10.60
C GLU A 75 -6.47 1.09 -9.98
N LEU A 76 -6.09 1.58 -8.79
CA LEU A 76 -4.86 1.22 -8.10
C LEU A 76 -5.10 0.13 -7.06
N THR A 77 -4.33 -0.95 -7.17
CA THR A 77 -4.19 -1.92 -6.08
C THR A 77 -3.00 -1.53 -5.21
N PHE A 78 -3.28 -1.00 -4.03
CA PHE A 78 -2.25 -0.54 -3.09
C PHE A 78 -1.60 -1.70 -2.34
N ASP A 79 -0.30 -1.56 -2.09
CA ASP A 79 0.39 -2.50 -1.22
C ASP A 79 -0.06 -2.36 0.23
N PRO A 80 0.00 -3.46 1.01
CA PRO A 80 -0.24 -3.40 2.44
C PRO A 80 0.74 -2.44 3.12
N VAL A 81 0.25 -1.72 4.12
CA VAL A 81 1.06 -0.78 4.92
C VAL A 81 1.80 -1.51 6.03
N GLU A 82 1.18 -2.54 6.57
CA GLU A 82 1.70 -3.35 7.67
C GLU A 82 1.40 -4.83 7.41
N LEU A 83 2.26 -5.69 7.94
CA LEU A 83 2.03 -7.13 8.03
C LEU A 83 1.94 -7.48 9.51
N GLY A 84 0.90 -8.21 9.93
CA GLY A 84 0.67 -8.53 11.34
C GLY A 84 0.38 -10.00 11.61
N THR A 85 0.01 -10.76 10.57
CA THR A 85 -0.33 -12.17 10.69
C THR A 85 0.69 -13.06 10.00
N GLU A 86 0.80 -14.31 10.44
CA GLU A 86 1.66 -15.30 9.80
C GLU A 86 1.31 -15.48 8.30
N GLN A 87 0.03 -15.38 7.95
CA GLN A 87 -0.42 -15.42 6.56
C GLN A 87 0.15 -14.24 5.75
N ASP A 88 0.10 -13.02 6.29
CA ASP A 88 0.63 -11.82 5.62
C ASP A 88 2.11 -11.99 5.26
N PHE A 89 2.91 -12.50 6.20
CA PHE A 89 4.34 -12.75 5.97
C PHE A 89 4.59 -13.89 4.97
N ARG A 90 3.79 -14.96 5.00
CA ARG A 90 3.91 -16.08 4.04
C ARG A 90 3.49 -15.70 2.62
N GLU A 91 2.48 -14.86 2.47
CA GLU A 91 1.96 -14.45 1.15
C GLU A 91 2.69 -13.24 0.57
N ALA A 92 3.44 -12.49 1.40
CA ALA A 92 4.27 -11.41 0.91
C ALA A 92 5.20 -11.90 -0.23
N PRO A 93 5.36 -11.16 -1.32
CA PRO A 93 6.26 -11.54 -2.39
C PRO A 93 7.72 -11.49 -1.93
N GLU A 94 8.57 -12.33 -2.53
CA GLU A 94 10.02 -12.25 -2.32
C GLU A 94 10.56 -10.84 -2.64
N GLY A 95 11.53 -10.41 -1.85
CA GLY A 95 12.06 -9.06 -1.89
C GLY A 95 11.24 -8.03 -1.11
N THR A 96 10.12 -8.42 -0.48
CA THR A 96 9.43 -7.54 0.47
C THR A 96 10.36 -7.16 1.61
N VAL A 97 10.37 -5.88 1.99
CA VAL A 97 11.16 -5.37 3.12
C VAL A 97 10.22 -4.78 4.13
N VAL A 98 10.36 -5.19 5.38
CA VAL A 98 9.57 -4.70 6.51
C VAL A 98 10.48 -4.24 7.65
N ALA A 99 10.00 -3.33 8.49
CA ALA A 99 10.69 -2.92 9.70
C ALA A 99 9.68 -2.65 10.82
N ALA A 100 10.05 -3.01 12.04
CA ALA A 100 9.35 -2.54 13.23
C ALA A 100 10.02 -1.23 13.73
N PRO A 101 9.31 -0.32 14.41
CA PRO A 101 9.81 1.02 14.76
C PRO A 101 11.15 1.07 15.51
N SER A 102 11.57 -0.02 16.17
CA SER A 102 12.78 -0.09 16.99
C SER A 102 13.59 -1.37 16.79
N VAL A 103 13.36 -2.11 15.70
CA VAL A 103 14.01 -3.40 15.42
C VAL A 103 14.69 -3.32 14.05
N ASN A 104 15.51 -4.31 13.73
CA ASN A 104 16.11 -4.45 12.41
C ASN A 104 15.04 -4.50 11.31
N ALA A 105 15.41 -4.09 10.10
CA ALA A 105 14.63 -4.42 8.91
C ALA A 105 14.85 -5.88 8.52
N TYR A 106 13.81 -6.52 8.01
CA TYR A 106 13.85 -7.86 7.45
C TYR A 106 13.43 -7.83 5.99
N GLN A 107 14.11 -8.62 5.17
CA GLN A 107 13.75 -8.86 3.80
C GLN A 107 13.26 -10.29 3.65
N LYS A 108 12.13 -10.47 2.96
CA LYS A 108 11.70 -11.80 2.53
C LYS A 108 12.61 -12.31 1.42
N VAL A 109 13.22 -13.46 1.64
CA VAL A 109 14.20 -14.01 0.70
C VAL A 109 13.69 -15.22 -0.06
N PHE A 110 12.91 -16.07 0.58
CA PHE A 110 12.32 -17.25 -0.04
C PHE A 110 11.19 -17.79 0.86
N ALA A 111 10.06 -18.20 0.27
CA ALA A 111 8.96 -18.90 0.96
C ALA A 111 8.60 -18.34 2.37
N ASP A 112 9.15 -18.93 3.43
CA ASP A 112 8.88 -18.59 4.83
C ASP A 112 10.03 -17.82 5.52
N ASP A 113 11.15 -17.63 4.82
CA ASP A 113 12.40 -17.11 5.35
C ASP A 113 12.50 -15.59 5.20
N TRP A 114 12.72 -14.94 6.34
CA TRP A 114 12.95 -13.50 6.48
C TRP A 114 14.34 -13.25 7.05
N GLU A 115 15.18 -12.57 6.29
CA GLU A 115 16.57 -12.30 6.67
C GLU A 115 16.77 -10.85 7.10
N SER A 116 17.59 -10.67 8.12
CA SER A 116 18.19 -9.40 8.50
C SER A 116 19.71 -9.54 8.55
N LEU A 117 20.45 -8.47 8.90
CA LEU A 117 21.93 -8.48 8.88
C LEU A 117 22.53 -9.61 9.73
N ASN A 118 21.95 -9.90 10.89
CA ASN A 118 22.47 -10.86 11.86
C ASN A 118 21.42 -11.86 12.35
N ASP A 119 20.29 -11.99 11.65
CA ASP A 119 19.16 -12.78 12.12
C ASP A 119 18.34 -13.35 10.95
N THR A 120 17.62 -14.42 11.22
CA THR A 120 16.70 -15.05 10.27
C THR A 120 15.48 -15.58 11.02
N LEU A 121 14.30 -15.17 10.57
CA LEU A 121 13.03 -15.52 11.19
C LEU A 121 12.09 -16.18 10.18
N THR A 122 11.26 -17.10 10.67
CA THR A 122 10.10 -17.64 9.94
C THR A 122 8.94 -16.65 9.94
N ALA A 123 7.94 -16.79 9.06
CA ALA A 123 6.74 -15.94 9.12
C ALA A 123 6.03 -16.01 10.49
N LYS A 124 6.07 -17.18 11.13
CA LYS A 124 5.48 -17.37 12.45
C LYS A 124 6.18 -16.51 13.51
N GLU A 125 7.50 -16.48 13.49
CA GLU A 125 8.30 -15.67 14.41
C GLU A 125 8.15 -14.17 14.12
N MET A 126 8.10 -13.80 12.83
CA MET A 126 7.79 -12.43 12.40
C MET A 126 6.44 -11.97 12.98
N ALA A 127 5.38 -12.76 12.80
CA ALA A 127 4.02 -12.46 13.26
C ALA A 127 3.91 -12.39 14.80
N SER A 128 4.72 -13.16 15.52
CA SER A 128 4.70 -13.16 16.99
C SER A 128 5.29 -11.89 17.61
N SER A 129 6.09 -11.14 16.84
CA SER A 129 6.89 -10.05 17.38
C SER A 129 6.07 -8.78 17.54
N ARG A 130 5.51 -8.21 16.46
CA ARG A 130 4.62 -7.04 16.37
C ARG A 130 4.07 -6.96 14.95
N PRO A 131 3.09 -6.09 14.62
CA PRO A 131 2.92 -5.66 13.24
C PRO A 131 4.18 -4.94 12.75
N TRP A 132 4.57 -5.23 11.52
CA TRP A 132 5.76 -4.70 10.86
C TRP A 132 5.34 -3.76 9.74
N GLN A 133 5.94 -2.57 9.67
CA GLN A 133 5.70 -1.62 8.61
C GLN A 133 6.35 -2.10 7.31
N VAL A 134 5.59 -2.11 6.22
CA VAL A 134 6.10 -2.43 4.88
C VAL A 134 6.86 -1.21 4.35
N LEU A 135 8.15 -1.40 4.07
CA LEU A 135 9.01 -0.41 3.44
C LEU A 135 9.06 -0.60 1.92
N ARG A 136 8.93 -1.85 1.46
CA ARG A 136 8.87 -2.21 0.04
C ARG A 136 8.07 -3.50 -0.13
N TRP A 137 7.14 -3.53 -1.07
CA TRP A 137 6.42 -4.74 -1.43
C TRP A 137 7.05 -5.43 -2.64
N GLY A 138 7.64 -6.60 -2.39
CA GLY A 138 8.32 -7.40 -3.40
C GLY A 138 9.57 -6.76 -4.01
N GLY A 139 10.22 -7.50 -4.90
CA GLY A 139 11.34 -7.02 -5.71
C GLY A 139 12.26 -8.15 -6.12
N LYS A 140 12.85 -8.07 -7.31
CA LYS A 140 13.87 -9.04 -7.71
C LYS A 140 15.11 -8.87 -6.81
N ARG A 141 15.64 -9.97 -6.27
CA ARG A 141 17.06 -10.03 -5.90
C ARG A 141 17.84 -9.70 -7.18
N ARG A 142 18.66 -8.65 -7.12
CA ARG A 142 19.72 -8.46 -8.12
C ARG A 142 20.81 -9.47 -7.88
#